data_AF-A0A2W6P7R9-F1
#
_entry.id   AF-A0A2W6P7R9-F1
#
_cell.length_a   1.000
_cell.length_b   1.000
_cell.length_c   1.000
_cell.angle_alpha   90.00
_cell.angle_beta   90.00
_cell.angle_gamma   90.00
#
_symmetry.space_group_name_H-M   'P 1'
#
loop_
_entity.id
_entity.type
_entity.pdbx_description
1 polymer ?
#
loop_
_entity_poly.entity_id
_entity_poly.type
_entity_poly.pdbx_seq_one_letter_code
_entity_poly.pdbx_strand_id
1 'polypeptide(L)'
;IDDFGTGNSSFSWLETLRPDVLKIDKSFTAAIGSDAVNSTVTDIIIALGQRLNIELVAEGVETQEQAKYLRRHGVHILQGYLYAQPMPLRDFPKWLASSQPPPARHNGHITPIMPLR
;
A
#
# COMPACT_ATOMS: atom_id res chain seq x y z
N ILE A 1 7.23 -4.93 -6.17
CA ILE A 1 6.39 -5.50 -7.26
C ILE A 1 5.08 -4.75 -7.29
N ASP A 2 4.63 -4.35 -8.49
CA ASP A 2 3.39 -3.61 -8.70
C ASP A 2 2.23 -4.52 -9.14
N ASP A 3 0.98 -4.07 -8.96
CA ASP A 3 -0.27 -4.72 -9.40
C ASP A 3 -0.43 -6.20 -9.02
N PHE A 4 0.05 -6.60 -7.84
CA PHE A 4 -0.01 -8.00 -7.42
C PHE A 4 -1.46 -8.45 -7.23
N GLY A 5 -1.79 -9.57 -7.88
CA GLY A 5 -3.13 -10.16 -7.87
C GLY A 5 -3.94 -9.91 -9.16
N THR A 6 -3.41 -9.15 -10.13
CA THR A 6 -3.97 -9.10 -11.49
C THR A 6 -3.29 -10.17 -12.38
N GLY A 7 -4.06 -11.10 -12.96
CA GLY A 7 -3.56 -12.10 -13.92
C GLY A 7 -2.65 -13.23 -13.36
N ASN A 8 -1.74 -13.75 -14.20
CA ASN A 8 -0.76 -14.79 -13.86
C ASN A 8 0.42 -14.23 -13.04
N SER A 9 0.14 -13.66 -11.88
CA SER A 9 1.16 -13.35 -10.88
C SER A 9 1.70 -14.67 -10.32
N SER A 10 2.77 -15.22 -10.92
CA SER A 10 3.29 -16.50 -10.49
C SER A 10 3.97 -16.35 -9.14
N PHE A 11 3.37 -16.98 -8.12
CA PHE A 11 3.87 -17.04 -6.75
C PHE A 11 5.35 -17.45 -6.66
N SER A 12 5.82 -18.25 -7.61
CA SER A 12 7.22 -18.65 -7.76
C SER A 12 8.19 -17.46 -7.91
N TRP A 13 7.75 -16.35 -8.48
CA TRP A 13 8.57 -15.15 -8.61
C TRP A 13 8.75 -14.40 -7.30
N LEU A 14 7.79 -14.46 -6.37
CA LEU A 14 7.95 -13.81 -5.05
C LEU A 14 9.04 -14.49 -4.22
N GLU A 15 9.09 -15.82 -4.27
CA GLU A 15 10.11 -16.61 -3.57
C GLU A 15 11.51 -16.40 -4.15
N THR A 16 11.60 -16.27 -5.47
CA THR A 16 12.88 -16.09 -6.17
C THR A 16 13.40 -14.66 -6.09
N LEU A 17 12.55 -13.67 -6.34
CA LEU A 17 12.94 -12.26 -6.41
C LEU A 17 13.16 -11.66 -5.01
N ARG A 18 12.42 -12.14 -4.00
CA ARG A 18 12.42 -11.60 -2.62
C ARG A 18 12.32 -10.07 -2.60
N PRO A 19 11.23 -9.50 -3.15
CA PRO A 19 11.10 -8.05 -3.22
C PRO A 19 10.99 -7.44 -1.82
N ASP A 20 11.51 -6.23 -1.65
CA ASP A 20 11.34 -5.48 -0.39
C ASP A 20 9.90 -5.04 -0.20
N VAL A 21 9.21 -4.71 -1.30
CA VAL A 21 7.86 -4.13 -1.30
C VAL A 21 6.93 -4.84 -2.29
N LEU A 22 5.71 -5.14 -1.85
CA LEU A 22 4.61 -5.67 -2.66
C LEU A 22 3.41 -4.73 -2.58
N LYS A 23 2.95 -4.26 -3.75
CA LYS A 23 1.79 -3.38 -3.87
C LYS A 23 0.52 -4.22 -4.08
N ILE A 24 -0.51 -3.94 -3.28
CA ILE A 24 -1.84 -4.53 -3.39
C ILE A 24 -2.65 -3.64 -4.33
N ASP A 25 -3.06 -4.20 -5.46
CA ASP A 25 -3.82 -3.47 -6.49
C ASP A 25 -5.15 -2.91 -5.94
N LYS A 26 -5.60 -1.79 -6.54
CA LYS A 26 -6.82 -1.09 -6.15
C LYS A 26 -8.09 -1.93 -6.26
N SER A 27 -8.13 -2.95 -7.13
CA SER A 27 -9.30 -3.82 -7.27
C SER A 27 -9.59 -4.63 -6.00
N PHE A 28 -8.57 -4.91 -5.20
CA PHE A 28 -8.67 -5.60 -3.91
C PHE A 28 -9.05 -4.63 -2.79
N THR A 29 -8.45 -3.43 -2.78
CA THR A 29 -8.77 -2.42 -1.76
C THR A 29 -10.18 -1.85 -1.92
N ALA A 30 -10.67 -1.71 -3.15
CA ALA A 30 -12.03 -1.29 -3.46
C ALA A 30 -13.09 -2.26 -2.92
N ALA A 31 -12.75 -3.54 -2.72
CA ALA A 31 -13.68 -4.55 -2.19
C ALA A 31 -13.79 -4.57 -0.66
N ILE A 32 -12.91 -3.87 0.05
CA ILE A 32 -12.93 -3.79 1.51
C ILE A 32 -14.21 -3.07 1.96
N GLY A 33 -14.96 -3.69 2.87
CA GLY A 33 -16.27 -3.19 3.33
C GLY A 33 -17.45 -3.70 2.50
N SER A 34 -17.21 -4.58 1.52
CA SER A 34 -18.26 -5.30 0.80
C SER A 34 -18.21 -6.80 1.13
N ASP A 35 -19.36 -7.48 1.08
CA ASP A 35 -19.47 -8.94 1.22
C ASP A 35 -18.92 -9.72 0.00
N ALA A 36 -18.06 -9.10 -0.81
CA ALA A 36 -17.54 -9.68 -2.05
C ALA A 36 -16.39 -10.65 -1.79
N VAL A 37 -16.26 -11.66 -2.68
CA VAL A 37 -15.15 -12.64 -2.73
C VAL A 37 -13.75 -11.98 -2.70
N ASN A 38 -13.63 -10.76 -3.23
CA ASN A 38 -12.38 -10.01 -3.23
C ASN A 38 -11.86 -9.65 -1.83
N SER A 39 -12.73 -9.57 -0.80
CA SER A 39 -12.29 -9.34 0.59
C SER A 39 -11.42 -10.50 1.10
N THR A 40 -11.83 -11.74 0.85
CA THR A 40 -11.06 -12.95 1.19
C THR A 40 -9.70 -13.00 0.48
N VAL A 41 -9.63 -12.55 -0.77
CA VAL A 41 -8.36 -12.54 -1.52
C VAL A 41 -7.40 -11.49 -0.96
N THR A 42 -7.91 -10.31 -0.59
CA THR A 42 -7.12 -9.28 0.09
C THR A 42 -6.45 -9.83 1.34
N ASP A 43 -7.17 -10.58 2.18
CA ASP A 43 -6.61 -11.18 3.39
C ASP A 43 -5.51 -12.20 3.11
N ILE A 44 -5.67 -13.01 2.05
CA ILE A 44 -4.66 -13.97 1.61
C ILE A 44 -3.38 -13.25 1.16
N ILE A 45 -3.51 -12.17 0.39
CA ILE A 45 -2.37 -11.37 -0.07
C ILE A 45 -1.64 -10.75 1.13
N ILE A 46 -2.39 -10.23 2.10
CA ILE A 46 -1.81 -9.64 3.31
C ILE A 46 -1.04 -10.70 4.12
N ALA A 47 -1.68 -11.85 4.38
CA ALA A 47 -1.05 -12.95 5.12
C ALA A 47 0.21 -13.47 4.41
N LEU A 48 0.20 -13.50 3.08
CA LEU A 48 1.36 -13.90 2.29
C LEU A 48 2.53 -12.94 2.47
N GLY A 49 2.31 -11.63 2.28
CA GLY A 49 3.36 -10.62 2.43
C GLY A 49 4.01 -10.69 3.81
N GLN A 50 3.19 -10.83 4.85
CA GLN A 50 3.66 -10.99 6.23
C GLN A 50 4.52 -12.25 6.42
N ARG A 51 4.08 -13.40 5.90
CA ARG A 51 4.82 -14.67 6.01
C ARG A 51 6.16 -14.64 5.28
N LEU A 52 6.23 -13.92 4.17
CA LEU A 52 7.45 -13.74 3.40
C LEU A 52 8.32 -12.57 3.89
N ASN A 53 7.88 -11.87 4.94
CA ASN A 53 8.53 -10.66 5.47
C ASN A 53 8.76 -9.59 4.39
N ILE A 54 7.74 -9.38 3.54
CA ILE A 54 7.70 -8.38 2.48
C ILE A 54 6.83 -7.21 2.95
N GLU A 55 7.30 -5.99 2.76
CA GLU A 55 6.53 -4.79 3.11
C GLU A 55 5.34 -4.60 2.15
N LEU A 56 4.17 -4.31 2.69
CA LEU A 56 2.94 -4.16 1.92
C LEU A 56 2.56 -2.70 1.75
N VAL A 57 2.23 -2.33 0.51
CA VAL A 57 1.65 -1.03 0.15
C VAL A 57 0.27 -1.26 -0.44
N ALA A 58 -0.77 -0.69 0.14
CA ALA A 58 -2.12 -0.78 -0.43
C ALA A 58 -2.41 0.43 -1.33
N GLU A 59 -2.82 0.18 -2.57
CA GLU A 59 -3.19 1.22 -3.53
C GLU A 59 -4.69 1.45 -3.62
N GLY A 60 -5.10 2.64 -4.05
CA GLY A 60 -6.52 2.97 -4.24
C GLY A 60 -7.30 3.10 -2.92
N VAL A 61 -6.64 3.48 -1.83
CA VAL A 61 -7.32 3.77 -0.56
C VAL A 61 -8.05 5.11 -0.66
N GLU A 62 -9.38 5.06 -0.69
CA GLU A 62 -10.25 6.22 -0.88
C GLU A 62 -11.07 6.54 0.36
N THR A 63 -11.33 5.56 1.23
CA THR A 63 -12.18 5.74 2.42
C THR A 63 -11.45 5.49 3.73
N GLN A 64 -11.92 6.15 4.79
CA GLN A 64 -11.38 5.95 6.13
C GLN A 64 -11.61 4.52 6.66
N GLU A 65 -12.65 3.84 6.18
CA GLU A 65 -12.95 2.45 6.49
C GLU A 65 -11.90 1.50 5.91
N GLN A 66 -11.57 1.66 4.61
CA GLN A 66 -10.49 0.91 3.95
C GLN A 66 -9.16 1.09 4.70
N ALA A 67 -8.81 2.34 5.04
CA ALA A 67 -7.58 2.63 5.78
C ALA A 67 -7.55 1.97 7.17
N LYS A 68 -8.68 1.96 7.89
CA LYS A 68 -8.79 1.30 9.20
C LYS A 68 -8.66 -0.21 9.08
N TYR A 69 -9.31 -0.81 8.09
CA TYR A 69 -9.21 -2.25 7.82
C TYR A 69 -7.77 -2.66 7.55
N LEU A 70 -7.10 -1.99 6.62
CA LEU A 70 -5.74 -2.30 6.19
C LEU A 70 -4.75 -2.17 7.36
N ARG A 71 -4.87 -1.11 8.16
CA ARG A 71 -4.03 -0.92 9.36
C ARG A 71 -4.23 -2.00 10.40
N ARG A 72 -5.48 -2.44 10.63
CA ARG A 72 -5.78 -3.53 11.57
C ARG A 72 -5.16 -4.85 11.13
N HIS A 73 -5.03 -5.07 9.82
CA HIS A 73 -4.40 -6.25 9.24
C HIS A 73 -2.88 -6.07 9.03
N GLY A 74 -2.26 -5.02 9.58
CA GLY A 74 -0.81 -4.82 9.55
C GLY A 74 -0.26 -4.22 8.25
N VAL A 75 -1.13 -3.68 7.38
CA VAL A 75 -0.70 -2.90 6.20
C VAL A 75 -0.60 -1.44 6.60
N HIS A 76 0.62 -0.92 6.67
CA HIS A 76 0.89 0.42 7.22
C HIS A 76 1.14 1.49 6.16
N ILE A 77 1.56 1.10 4.95
CA ILE A 77 1.78 2.03 3.84
C ILE A 77 0.53 2.02 2.96
N LEU A 78 -0.12 3.17 2.87
CA LEU A 78 -1.41 3.33 2.21
C LEU A 78 -1.29 4.47 1.20
N GLN A 79 -1.71 4.21 -0.04
CA GLN A 79 -1.71 5.16 -1.14
C GLN A 79 -3.12 5.26 -1.72
N GLY A 80 -3.62 6.48 -1.90
CA GLY A 80 -4.89 6.71 -2.57
C GLY A 80 -5.47 8.09 -2.29
N TYR A 81 -6.64 8.34 -2.87
CA TYR A 81 -7.27 9.67 -2.85
C TYR A 81 -7.72 10.12 -1.46
N LEU A 82 -7.78 9.20 -0.48
CA LEU A 82 -7.94 9.56 0.93
C LEU A 82 -6.84 10.51 1.42
N TYR A 83 -5.63 10.37 0.88
CA TYR A 83 -4.45 11.16 1.29
C TYR A 83 -4.18 12.32 0.35
N ALA A 84 -4.13 12.04 -0.94
CA ALA A 84 -3.95 13.04 -1.99
C ALA A 84 -4.38 12.49 -3.33
N GLN A 85 -4.94 13.37 -4.16
CA GLN A 85 -5.09 13.08 -5.58
C GLN A 85 -3.75 13.31 -6.32
N PRO A 86 -3.52 12.63 -7.46
CA PRO A 86 -2.43 12.95 -8.36
C PRO A 86 -2.42 14.44 -8.67
N MET A 87 -1.26 15.07 -8.49
CA MET A 87 -1.12 16.51 -8.66
C MET A 87 0.04 16.82 -9.60
N PRO A 88 -0.01 17.96 -10.31
CA PRO A 88 1.12 18.45 -11.07
C PRO A 88 2.36 18.60 -10.17
N LEU A 89 3.55 18.35 -10.72
CA LEU A 89 4.82 18.45 -9.99
C LEU A 89 5.02 19.81 -9.29
N ARG A 90 4.53 20.90 -9.91
CA ARG A 90 4.59 22.27 -9.36
C ARG A 90 3.79 22.44 -8.05
N ASP A 91 2.78 21.61 -7.82
CA ASP A 91 1.87 21.70 -6.69
C ASP A 91 2.34 20.81 -5.52
N PHE A 92 3.16 19.79 -5.81
CA PHE A 92 3.67 18.83 -4.83
C PHE A 92 4.45 19.47 -3.66
N PRO A 93 5.40 20.41 -3.85
CA PRO A 93 6.12 21.01 -2.72
C PRO A 93 5.19 21.75 -1.76
N LYS A 94 4.16 22.44 -2.28
CA LYS A 94 3.17 23.15 -1.47
C LYS A 94 2.31 22.16 -0.67
N TRP A 95 1.83 21.10 -1.32
CA TRP A 95 1.08 20.05 -0.65
C TRP A 95 1.91 19.37 0.44
N LEU A 96 3.16 19.01 0.15
CA LEU A 96 4.07 18.35 1.10
C LEU A 96 4.37 19.26 2.30
N ALA A 97 4.59 20.55 2.10
CA ALA A 97 4.82 21.51 3.20
C ALA A 97 3.58 21.76 4.06
N SER A 98 2.38 21.65 3.47
CA SER A 98 1.10 21.82 4.18
C SER A 98 0.68 20.60 5.00
N SER A 99 1.29 19.45 4.71
CA SER A 99 1.01 18.19 5.37
C SER A 99 2.14 17.88 6.36
N GLN A 100 1.82 17.43 7.57
CA GLN A 100 2.78 16.66 8.36
C GLN A 100 2.55 15.19 8.02
N PRO A 101 3.20 14.63 6.97
CA PRO A 101 3.12 13.21 6.77
C PRO A 101 3.70 12.53 8.02
N PRO A 102 3.02 11.52 8.61
CA PRO A 102 3.68 10.69 9.59
C PRO A 102 4.97 10.14 8.96
N PRO A 103 6.09 10.09 9.70
CA PRO A 103 7.33 9.57 9.15
C PRO A 103 7.09 8.20 8.53
N ALA A 104 7.45 8.04 7.26
CA ALA A 104 7.46 6.73 6.63
C ALA A 104 8.36 5.82 7.47
N ARG A 105 7.89 4.61 7.74
CA ARG A 105 8.69 3.58 8.40
C ARG A 105 8.93 2.49 7.40
N HIS A 106 10.19 2.12 7.21
CA HIS A 106 10.59 0.96 6.41
C HIS A 106 11.26 -0.04 7.35
N ASN A 107 10.71 -1.25 7.46
CA ASN A 107 11.21 -2.29 8.40
C ASN A 107 11.41 -1.78 9.84
N GLY A 108 10.52 -0.92 10.33
CA GLY A 108 10.60 -0.34 11.69
C GLY A 108 11.59 0.83 11.86
N HIS A 109 12.35 1.17 10.82
CA HIS A 109 13.23 2.34 10.80
C HIS A 109 12.53 3.54 10.17
N ILE A 110 12.72 4.73 10.75
CA ILE A 110 12.25 5.99 10.13
C ILE A 110 13.03 6.20 8.84
N THR A 111 12.34 6.24 7.71
CA THR A 111 12.95 6.61 6.43
C THR A 111 13.26 8.11 6.50
N PRO A 112 14.51 8.55 6.26
CA PRO A 112 14.83 9.97 6.27
C PRO A 112 13.98 10.68 5.22
N ILE A 113 13.35 11.79 5.62
CA ILE A 113 12.67 12.69 4.70
C ILE A 113 13.73 13.16 3.72
N MET A 114 13.63 12.76 2.45
CA MET A 114 14.56 13.17 1.42
C MET A 114 14.55 14.71 1.40
N PRO A 115 15.66 15.41 1.66
CA PRO A 115 15.66 16.86 1.56
C PRO A 115 15.40 17.21 0.10
N LEU A 116 14.24 17.83 -0.15
CA LEU A 116 13.99 18.55 -1.40
C LEU A 116 15.06 19.65 -1.49
N ARG A 117 16.08 19.42 -2.32
CA ARG A 117 17.03 20.45 -2.74
C ARG A 117 16.43 21.26 -3.87
#